data_AF-A0A2E8CFX5-F1
#
_entry.id   AF-A0A2E8CFX5-F1
#
_cell.length_a   1.000
_cell.length_b   1.000
_cell.length_c   1.000
_cell.angle_alpha   90.00
_cell.angle_beta   90.00
_cell.angle_gamma   90.00
#
_symmetry.space_group_name_H-M   'P 1'
#
loop_
_entity.id
_entity.type
_entity.pdbx_description
1 polymer ?
#
loop_
_entity_poly.entity_id
_entity_poly.type
_entity_poly.pdbx_seq_one_letter_code
_entity_poly.pdbx_strand_id
1 'polypeptide(L)'
;MSADKLISKLSFVKEVKPRRDHKRSWIAQCPAHKDNSPSLYVDEGASGNVLIKCWSGCGATEVIDAVGVHIAELFPDDDYHPISKRFRSDANYHELHLEISQASREKGEKQSKADKESELASYLALRGSQ
;
A
#
# COMPACT_ATOMS: atom_id res chain seq x y z
N MET A 1 9.47 15.30 -7.88
CA MET A 1 8.93 15.88 -9.13
C MET A 1 7.45 16.23 -8.91
N SER A 2 6.96 17.37 -9.42
CA SER A 2 5.63 17.92 -9.05
C SER A 2 4.47 17.24 -9.80
N ALA A 3 3.29 17.21 -9.16
CA ALA A 3 2.01 16.82 -9.75
C ALA A 3 1.75 17.46 -11.12
N ASP A 4 2.32 18.65 -11.37
CA ASP A 4 2.17 19.40 -12.63
C ASP A 4 2.56 18.57 -13.88
N LYS A 5 3.56 17.68 -13.80
CA LYS A 5 3.96 16.83 -14.94
C LYS A 5 2.85 15.84 -15.31
N LEU A 6 2.24 15.21 -14.31
CA LEU A 6 1.10 14.31 -14.51
C LEU A 6 -0.09 15.09 -15.06
N ILE A 7 -0.40 16.23 -14.44
CA ILE A 7 -1.52 17.09 -14.83
C ILE A 7 -1.40 17.58 -16.29
N SER A 8 -0.20 17.92 -16.75
CA SER A 8 0.05 18.38 -18.13
C SER A 8 -0.30 17.36 -19.22
N LYS A 9 -0.36 16.07 -18.87
CA LYS A 9 -0.66 14.97 -19.80
C LYS A 9 -2.11 14.49 -19.74
N LEU A 10 -2.90 15.00 -18.80
CA LEU A 10 -4.28 14.56 -18.58
C LEU A 10 -5.29 15.46 -19.31
N SER A 11 -6.43 14.88 -19.66
CA SER A 11 -7.54 15.58 -20.31
C SER A 11 -8.58 16.05 -19.28
N PHE A 12 -9.23 17.17 -19.58
CA PHE A 12 -10.30 17.76 -18.76
C PHE A 12 -9.86 18.02 -17.30
N VAL A 13 -8.66 18.57 -17.13
CA VAL A 13 -8.13 18.88 -15.79
C VAL A 13 -8.87 20.10 -15.23
N LYS A 14 -9.35 19.94 -13.99
CA LYS A 14 -9.85 21.05 -13.17
C LYS A 14 -9.25 20.97 -11.78
N GLU A 15 -8.60 22.04 -11.35
CA GLU A 15 -8.18 22.20 -9.96
C GLU A 15 -9.42 22.38 -9.06
N VAL A 16 -9.45 21.64 -7.97
CA VAL A 16 -10.54 21.63 -7.00
C VAL A 16 -10.01 21.98 -5.62
N LYS A 17 -10.93 22.24 -4.68
CA LYS A 17 -10.55 22.48 -3.29
C LYS A 17 -9.68 21.29 -2.80
N PRO A 18 -8.49 21.56 -2.23
CA PRO A 18 -7.63 20.52 -1.69
C PRO A 18 -8.38 19.64 -0.68
N ARG A 19 -8.15 18.32 -0.76
CA ARG A 19 -8.70 17.37 0.20
C ARG A 19 -7.78 17.29 1.42
N ARG A 20 -8.34 17.28 2.63
CA ARG A 20 -7.58 17.13 3.89
C ARG A 20 -6.45 18.18 4.00
N ASP A 21 -5.24 17.73 4.30
CA ASP A 21 -3.99 18.48 4.45
C ASP A 21 -3.12 18.46 3.17
N HIS A 22 -3.72 18.10 2.03
CA HIS A 22 -3.02 18.13 0.74
C HIS A 22 -2.76 19.56 0.28
N LYS A 23 -1.68 19.76 -0.48
CA LYS A 23 -1.31 21.08 -1.04
C LYS A 23 -2.29 21.50 -2.12
N ARG A 24 -2.55 20.60 -3.08
CA ARG A 24 -3.37 20.84 -4.27
C ARG A 24 -4.12 19.57 -4.65
N SER A 25 -5.28 19.74 -5.28
CA SER A 25 -6.13 18.63 -5.74
C SER A 25 -6.72 18.95 -7.10
N TRP A 26 -6.84 17.93 -7.96
CA TRP A 26 -7.45 18.04 -9.28
C TRP A 26 -8.38 16.87 -9.54
N ILE A 27 -9.33 17.13 -10.44
CA ILE A 27 -10.09 16.09 -11.12
C ILE A 27 -9.75 16.12 -12.61
N ALA A 28 -9.69 14.94 -13.23
CA ALA A 28 -9.41 14.78 -14.65
C ALA A 28 -10.15 13.54 -15.20
N GLN A 29 -10.19 13.41 -16.51
CA GLN A 29 -10.61 12.17 -17.15
C GLN A 29 -9.51 11.10 -16.99
N CYS A 30 -9.92 9.90 -16.62
CA CYS A 30 -9.03 8.75 -16.52
C CYS A 30 -8.62 8.28 -17.92
N PRO A 31 -7.33 8.17 -18.23
CA PRO A 31 -6.86 7.69 -19.53
C PRO A 31 -6.90 6.16 -19.67
N ALA A 32 -7.01 5.43 -18.56
CA ALA A 32 -7.04 3.95 -18.55
C ALA A 32 -8.40 3.36 -18.97
N HIS A 33 -9.45 4.17 -19.07
CA HIS A 33 -10.74 3.76 -19.60
C HIS A 33 -11.36 4.87 -20.45
N LYS A 34 -12.42 4.54 -21.20
CA LYS A 34 -13.21 5.55 -21.93
C LYS A 34 -14.00 6.39 -20.93
N ASP A 35 -13.43 7.51 -20.52
CA ASP A 35 -13.99 8.34 -19.47
C ASP A 35 -14.78 9.53 -20.03
N ASN A 36 -16.10 9.53 -19.81
CA ASN A 36 -16.98 10.61 -20.29
C ASN A 36 -17.14 11.74 -19.28
N SER A 37 -16.92 11.46 -17.99
CA SER A 37 -16.95 12.43 -16.89
C SER A 37 -15.68 12.27 -16.05
N PRO A 38 -15.11 13.34 -15.48
CA PRO A 38 -13.85 13.25 -14.73
C PRO A 38 -13.95 12.29 -13.54
N SER A 39 -13.37 11.10 -13.68
CA SER A 39 -13.39 10.06 -12.64
C SER A 39 -12.05 9.90 -11.92
N LEU A 40 -10.97 10.48 -12.48
CA LEU A 40 -9.64 10.44 -11.91
C LEU A 40 -9.45 11.63 -10.97
N TYR A 41 -9.16 11.34 -9.71
CA TYR A 41 -8.63 12.32 -8.77
C TYR A 41 -7.12 12.24 -8.72
N VAL A 42 -6.50 13.41 -8.68
CA VAL A 42 -5.06 13.60 -8.46
C VAL A 42 -4.89 14.54 -7.27
N ASP A 43 -4.08 14.17 -6.29
CA ASP A 43 -3.76 15.01 -5.14
C ASP A 43 -2.25 15.15 -4.98
N GLU A 44 -1.80 16.34 -4.59
CA GLU A 44 -0.43 16.58 -4.15
C GLU A 44 -0.39 16.60 -2.62
N GLY A 45 0.20 15.57 -2.02
CA GLY A 45 0.35 15.44 -0.57
C GLY A 45 1.29 16.49 0.04
N ALA A 46 1.20 16.68 1.36
CA ALA A 46 2.03 17.64 2.09
C ALA A 46 3.53 17.38 1.90
N SER A 47 3.94 16.12 1.76
CA SER A 47 5.33 15.71 1.53
C SER A 47 5.75 15.77 0.04
N GLY A 48 4.86 16.20 -0.87
CA GLY A 48 5.15 16.26 -2.31
C GLY A 48 4.89 14.97 -3.08
N ASN A 49 4.36 13.94 -2.42
CA ASN A 49 3.89 12.72 -3.05
C ASN A 49 2.58 12.97 -3.82
N VAL A 50 2.47 12.42 -5.03
CA VAL A 50 1.31 12.51 -5.90
C VAL A 50 0.45 11.27 -5.70
N LEU A 51 -0.79 11.46 -5.26
CA LEU A 51 -1.77 10.40 -5.05
C LEU A 51 -2.77 10.41 -6.20
N ILE A 52 -3.07 9.23 -6.73
CA ILE A 52 -4.07 9.07 -7.80
C ILE A 52 -5.14 8.08 -7.38
N LYS A 53 -6.40 8.38 -7.72
CA LYS A 53 -7.52 7.47 -7.52
C LYS A 53 -8.54 7.62 -8.64
N CYS A 54 -8.71 6.56 -9.42
CA CYS A 54 -9.86 6.43 -10.31
C CYS A 54 -11.05 5.87 -9.51
N TRP A 55 -12.19 6.54 -9.54
CA TRP A 55 -13.42 6.07 -8.90
C TRP A 55 -14.20 5.04 -9.73
N SER A 56 -13.83 4.86 -11.00
CA SER A 56 -14.44 3.87 -11.90
C SER A 56 -13.77 2.49 -11.81
N GLY A 57 -12.69 2.34 -11.05
CA GLY A 57 -12.09 1.05 -10.72
C GLY A 57 -10.68 0.79 -11.25
N CYS A 58 -10.13 1.65 -12.12
CA CYS A 58 -8.76 1.46 -12.63
C CYS A 58 -7.71 1.47 -11.52
N GLY A 59 -6.71 0.61 -11.68
CA GLY A 59 -5.52 0.57 -10.82
C GLY A 59 -4.61 1.78 -11.04
N ALA A 60 -3.76 2.09 -10.04
CA ALA A 60 -2.80 3.19 -10.16
C ALA A 60 -1.79 2.93 -11.29
N THR A 61 -1.30 1.70 -11.44
CA THR A 61 -0.38 1.32 -12.52
C THR A 61 -1.02 1.49 -13.90
N GLU A 62 -2.25 1.03 -14.08
CA GLU A 62 -2.98 1.17 -15.36
C GLU A 62 -3.11 2.64 -15.80
N VAL A 63 -3.43 3.53 -14.86
CA VAL A 63 -3.52 4.98 -15.12
C VAL A 63 -2.16 5.54 -15.54
N ILE A 64 -1.10 5.19 -14.81
CA ILE A 64 0.26 5.70 -15.02
C ILE A 64 0.85 5.21 -16.33
N ASP A 65 0.62 3.93 -16.66
CA ASP A 65 1.01 3.33 -17.92
C ASP A 65 0.28 4.00 -19.09
N ALA A 66 -1.02 4.27 -18.96
CA ALA A 66 -1.81 4.96 -19.99
C ALA A 66 -1.34 6.42 -20.24
N VAL A 67 -0.78 7.09 -19.22
CA VAL A 67 -0.20 8.44 -19.35
C VAL A 67 1.23 8.39 -19.91
N GLY A 68 1.90 7.24 -19.85
CA GLY A 68 3.30 7.10 -20.25
C GLY A 68 4.24 7.88 -19.30
N VAL A 69 4.01 7.77 -18.01
CA VAL A 69 4.94 8.23 -16.95
C VAL A 69 5.37 7.04 -16.10
N HIS A 70 6.54 7.11 -15.48
CA HIS A 70 6.99 6.05 -14.59
C HIS A 70 6.43 6.27 -13.18
N ILE A 71 6.06 5.19 -12.46
CA ILE A 71 5.47 5.27 -11.12
C ILE A 71 6.35 6.03 -10.12
N ALA A 72 7.68 5.96 -10.27
CA ALA A 72 8.63 6.66 -9.41
C ALA A 72 8.48 8.20 -9.50
N GLU A 73 8.00 8.72 -10.62
CA GLU A 73 7.80 10.16 -10.79
C GLU A 73 6.64 10.73 -9.95
N LEU A 74 5.80 9.86 -9.39
CA LEU A 74 4.75 10.27 -8.43
C LEU A 74 5.31 10.63 -7.06
N PHE A 75 6.56 10.29 -6.77
CA PHE A 75 7.15 10.49 -5.46
C PHE A 75 8.27 11.54 -5.53
N PRO A 76 8.56 12.24 -4.43
CA PRO A 76 9.75 13.07 -4.36
C PRO A 76 11.01 12.19 -4.33
N ASP A 77 12.14 12.75 -4.75
CA ASP A 77 13.45 12.07 -4.71
C ASP A 77 14.08 12.21 -3.31
N ASP A 78 13.29 12.04 -2.25
CA ASP A 78 13.65 12.34 -0.86
C ASP A 78 13.85 11.07 -0.02
N ASP A 79 14.57 10.07 -0.54
CA ASP A 79 14.86 8.77 0.11
C ASP A 79 13.65 8.12 0.82
N TYR A 80 12.42 8.58 0.51
CA TYR A 80 11.20 8.14 1.15
C TYR A 80 10.84 6.80 0.55
N HIS A 81 11.41 5.77 1.14
CA HIS A 81 11.06 4.41 0.85
C HIS A 81 9.98 4.06 1.86
N PRO A 82 8.70 3.94 1.46
CA PRO A 82 7.69 3.45 2.36
C PRO A 82 8.22 2.11 2.86
N ILE A 83 8.48 2.03 4.17
CA ILE A 83 8.85 0.77 4.81
C ILE A 83 7.61 -0.09 4.63
N SER A 84 7.57 -0.83 3.53
CA SER A 84 6.59 -1.86 3.36
C SER A 84 6.92 -2.82 4.48
N LYS A 85 6.13 -2.78 5.56
CA LYS A 85 5.97 -3.93 6.41
C LYS A 85 5.26 -4.97 5.56
N ARG A 86 5.95 -5.47 4.52
CA ARG A 86 5.67 -6.81 4.03
C ARG A 86 5.86 -7.63 5.29
N PHE A 87 4.76 -8.14 5.83
CA PHE A 87 4.80 -9.26 6.73
C PHE A 87 5.47 -10.38 5.93
N ARG A 88 6.81 -10.36 5.90
CA ARG A 88 7.54 -11.58 5.65
C ARG A 88 7.18 -12.42 6.87
N SER A 89 6.53 -13.54 6.65
CA SER A 89 6.60 -14.62 7.64
C SER A 89 8.08 -14.77 7.93
N ASP A 90 8.49 -14.41 9.14
CA ASP A 90 9.89 -14.55 9.53
C ASP A 90 10.31 -15.99 9.19
N ALA A 91 11.51 -16.19 8.67
CA ALA A 91 11.98 -17.54 8.32
C ALA A 91 11.88 -18.47 9.55
N ASN A 92 11.95 -17.87 10.74
CA ASN A 92 11.91 -18.55 12.02
C ASN A 92 10.55 -18.39 12.73
N TYR A 93 9.47 -18.05 12.01
CA TYR A 93 8.13 -17.84 12.59
C TYR A 93 7.70 -19.00 13.51
N HIS A 94 7.88 -20.24 13.05
CA HIS A 94 7.47 -21.41 13.80
C HIS A 94 8.33 -21.65 15.05
N GLU A 95 9.64 -21.40 14.96
CA GLU A 95 10.56 -21.52 16.11
C GLU A 95 10.23 -20.45 17.16
N LEU A 96 10.14 -19.19 16.73
CA LEU A 96 9.76 -18.06 17.58
C LEU A 96 8.38 -18.25 18.24
N HIS A 97 7.40 -18.79 17.50
CA HIS A 97 6.07 -19.06 18.05
C HIS A 97 6.10 -20.08 19.19
N LEU A 98 6.94 -21.12 19.08
CA LEU A 98 7.11 -22.11 20.14
C LEU A 98 7.81 -21.51 21.36
N GLU A 99 8.83 -20.68 21.18
CA GLU A 99 9.53 -19.98 22.28
C GLU A 99 8.58 -19.05 23.04
N ILE A 100 7.78 -18.24 22.32
CA ILE A 100 6.79 -17.35 22.94
C ILE A 100 5.75 -18.15 23.73
N SER A 101 5.26 -19.26 23.17
CA SER A 101 4.33 -20.15 23.88
C SER A 101 4.93 -20.68 25.19
N GLN A 102 6.17 -21.17 25.15
CA GLN A 102 6.87 -21.66 26.34
C GLN A 102 7.02 -20.57 27.40
N ALA A 103 7.46 -19.38 27.00
CA ALA A 103 7.63 -18.24 27.92
C ALA A 103 6.30 -17.81 28.58
N SER A 104 5.19 -17.82 27.84
CA SER A 104 3.86 -17.55 28.42
C SER A 104 3.44 -18.61 29.44
N ARG A 105 3.74 -19.88 29.18
CA ARG A 105 3.47 -20.97 30.14
C ARG A 105 4.30 -20.84 31.41
N GLU A 106 5.57 -20.46 31.30
CA GLU A 106 6.44 -20.19 32.45
C GLU A 106 5.93 -19.06 33.33
N LYS A 107 5.28 -18.06 32.71
CA LYS A 107 4.58 -16.97 33.41
C LYS A 107 3.22 -17.37 34.00
N GLY A 108 2.76 -18.60 33.79
CA GLY A 108 1.48 -19.12 34.28
C GLY A 108 0.27 -18.67 33.47
N GLU A 109 0.48 -18.14 32.25
CA GLU A 109 -0.60 -17.70 31.37
C GLU A 109 -1.29 -18.90 30.72
N LYS A 110 -2.63 -18.88 30.69
CA LYS A 110 -3.41 -19.94 30.03
C LYS A 110 -3.59 -19.59 28.57
N GLN A 111 -3.13 -20.48 27.69
CA GLN A 111 -3.34 -20.36 26.26
C GLN A 111 -4.80 -20.61 25.88
N SER A 112 -5.29 -19.82 24.91
CA SER A 112 -6.59 -20.05 24.29
C SER A 112 -6.57 -21.30 23.40
N LYS A 113 -7.75 -21.72 22.93
CA LYS A 113 -7.85 -22.83 21.96
C LYS A 113 -7.10 -22.51 20.65
N ALA A 114 -7.24 -21.28 20.16
CA ALA A 114 -6.58 -20.82 18.95
C ALA A 114 -5.05 -20.82 19.09
N ASP A 115 -4.52 -20.39 20.25
CA ASP A 115 -3.08 -20.39 20.50
C ASP A 115 -2.49 -21.80 20.47
N LYS A 116 -3.24 -22.78 21.03
CA LYS A 116 -2.85 -24.19 20.99
C LYS A 116 -2.85 -24.76 19.57
N GLU A 117 -3.84 -24.39 18.76
CA GLU A 117 -3.92 -24.79 17.36
C GLU A 117 -2.74 -24.19 16.55
N SER A 118 -2.40 -22.93 16.79
CA SER A 118 -1.25 -22.25 16.17
C SER A 118 0.10 -22.84 16.60
N GLU A 119 0.23 -23.22 17.87
CA GLU A 119 1.41 -23.90 18.40
C GLU A 119 1.59 -25.27 17.77
N LEU A 120 0.50 -26.05 17.68
CA LEU A 120 0.52 -27.37 17.04
C LEU A 120 0.89 -27.25 15.55
N ALA A 121 0.33 -26.27 14.84
CA ALA A 121 0.69 -26.01 13.45
C ALA A 121 2.19 -25.68 13.31
N SER A 122 2.75 -24.87 14.22
CA SER A 122 4.18 -24.54 14.22
C SER A 122 5.07 -25.73 14.55
N TYR A 123 4.67 -26.55 15.52
CA TYR A 123 5.36 -27.79 15.85
C TYR A 123 5.39 -28.77 14.66
N LEU A 124 4.26 -28.95 13.97
CA LEU A 124 4.16 -29.83 12.80
C LEU A 124 4.98 -29.30 11.61
N ALA A 125 4.99 -27.99 11.39
CA ALA A 125 5.74 -27.37 10.31
C ALA A 125 7.27 -27.56 10.46
N LEU A 126 7.79 -27.52 11.69
CA LEU A 126 9.21 -27.80 11.96
C LEU A 126 9.55 -29.29 11.93
N ARG A 127 8.58 -30.17 12.21
CA ARG A 127 8.79 -31.63 12.28
C ARG A 127 8.61 -32.34 10.93
N GLY A 128 7.87 -31.73 9.99
CA GLY A 128 7.55 -32.29 8.67
C GLY A 128 8.56 -31.98 7.55
N SER A 129 9.78 -31.55 7.89
CA SER A 129 10.83 -31.14 6.95
C SER A 129 12.05 -32.10 6.94
N GLN A 130 11.84 -33.39 7.24
CA GLN A 130 12.80 -34.46 6.98
C GLN A 130 12.28 -35.44 5.93
#